data_AF-A0A7R7DM23-F1
#
_entry.id   AF-A0A7R7DM23-F1
#
_cell.length_a   1.000
_cell.length_b   1.000
_cell.length_c   1.000
_cell.angle_alpha   90.00
_cell.angle_beta   90.00
_cell.angle_gamma   90.00
#
_symmetry.space_group_name_H-M   'P 1'
#
loop_
_entity.id
_entity.type
_entity.pdbx_description
1 polymer ?
#
loop_
_entity_poly.entity_id
_entity_poly.type
_entity_poly.pdbx_seq_one_letter_code
_entity_poly.pdbx_strand_id
1 'polypeptide(L)'
;MSAGPAGGLPAMVGIVWRTRRRGIVVWVLALAASMIGTAASIAGLYDTPAKIHSYAAAVTSGSALAAINGHVEGIDSLGGVIQDEFGFLASFLLPLLGIALVAGSTRREEESGRLETLLGGRIARHQPVLAALTVASAAVLATSALFAAGLAVAGVPVQAAILYSAALGALAFTFAGIAALLAQLVHHARGVYTWSLIVLAAGYVLRGIGDTTKSWSSWLSPLGWVEKTAPFARQRWWVLAIPVAVGLASAGAAVWLATRRDLGSALLRGGAGPARATRWGRGPIGLAVRIHGPATAGWLAGGVLLTAMMGALARQLLDAMAGNPALATAMGIHGGRPLDGFAAVTQLYLAVIGTGYVIQAIGTLRAEESQGRLETRLAGTLSRGRWLAGHAAVVAAGLVLVVVGSSVVLGLATAQSVGNTAEFGAIITAGLAYLPAELVLGGLALALFGWWPRGFGLAWAGYAVATFIAFLGPGLKLAQWVLDLAPSTHVGNPPLGTVDPADLAALAVVAIVLTVAGFVTFRRRDVPRS
;
A
#
# COMPACT_ATOMS: atom_id res chain seq x y z
N MET A 1 -40.14 14.60 -6.27
CA MET A 1 -38.85 14.92 -5.65
C MET A 1 -39.12 15.75 -4.41
N SER A 2 -39.28 15.13 -3.24
CA SER A 2 -39.39 15.87 -1.98
C SER A 2 -38.00 16.38 -1.60
N ALA A 3 -37.87 17.70 -1.44
CA ALA A 3 -36.67 18.31 -0.90
C ALA A 3 -36.41 17.70 0.49
N GLY A 4 -35.36 16.90 0.62
CA GLY A 4 -34.93 16.35 1.90
C GLY A 4 -34.62 17.50 2.89
N PRO A 5 -34.83 17.29 4.20
CA PRO A 5 -34.66 18.36 5.18
C PRO A 5 -33.26 18.95 5.12
N ALA A 6 -33.18 20.29 5.06
CA ALA A 6 -32.01 21.11 4.77
C ALA A 6 -30.83 21.03 5.79
N GLY A 7 -30.73 19.97 6.59
CA GLY A 7 -29.68 19.78 7.60
C GLY A 7 -28.93 18.45 7.57
N GLY A 8 -29.35 17.47 6.76
CA GLY A 8 -28.78 16.12 6.80
C GLY A 8 -27.34 16.03 6.27
N LEU A 9 -27.01 16.74 5.19
CA LEU A 9 -25.67 16.71 4.60
C LEU A 9 -24.60 17.38 5.48
N PRO A 10 -24.79 18.61 6.00
CA PRO A 10 -23.82 19.23 6.92
C PRO A 10 -23.58 18.38 8.18
N ALA A 11 -24.64 17.77 8.73
CA ALA A 11 -24.52 16.86 9.87
C ALA A 11 -23.67 15.63 9.52
N MET A 12 -23.93 14.98 8.38
CA MET A 12 -23.15 13.83 7.92
C MET A 12 -21.69 14.18 7.63
N VAL A 13 -21.41 15.34 7.02
CA VAL A 13 -20.03 15.83 6.83
C VAL A 13 -19.34 16.02 8.18
N GLY A 14 -20.02 16.61 9.16
CA GLY A 14 -19.52 16.76 10.52
C GLY A 14 -19.23 15.42 11.21
N ILE A 15 -20.09 14.41 11.03
CA ILE A 15 -19.90 13.05 11.56
C ILE A 15 -18.68 12.39 10.92
N VAL A 16 -18.58 12.40 9.60
CA VAL A 16 -17.46 11.81 8.86
C VAL A 16 -16.16 12.48 9.30
N TRP A 17 -16.10 13.81 9.32
CA TRP A 17 -14.94 14.56 9.79
C TRP A 17 -14.56 14.20 11.23
N ARG A 18 -15.49 14.27 12.19
CA ARG A 18 -15.15 13.99 13.60
C ARG A 18 -14.65 12.56 13.82
N THR A 19 -15.19 11.61 13.08
CA THR A 19 -14.81 10.19 13.19
C THR A 19 -13.49 9.88 12.49
N ARG A 20 -13.18 10.59 11.39
CA ARG A 20 -12.05 10.26 10.50
C ARG A 20 -10.93 11.29 10.50
N ARG A 21 -11.07 12.46 11.14
CA ARG A 21 -10.10 13.57 11.08
C ARG A 21 -8.68 13.16 11.42
N ARG A 22 -8.47 12.29 12.40
CA ARG A 22 -7.12 11.83 12.77
C ARG A 22 -6.45 11.10 11.62
N GLY A 23 -7.16 10.15 11.00
CA GLY A 23 -6.67 9.43 9.83
C GLY A 23 -6.45 10.36 8.63
N ILE A 24 -7.39 11.28 8.37
CA ILE A 24 -7.27 12.26 7.28
C ILE A 24 -6.04 13.15 7.48
N VAL A 25 -5.87 13.72 8.67
CA VAL A 25 -4.73 14.59 8.99
C VAL A 25 -3.41 13.82 8.85
N VAL A 26 -3.33 12.60 9.36
CA VAL A 26 -2.13 11.76 9.18
C VAL A 26 -1.85 11.49 7.71
N TRP A 27 -2.86 11.14 6.91
CA TRP A 27 -2.71 10.95 5.47
C TRP A 27 -2.19 12.21 4.76
N VAL A 28 -2.85 13.34 4.98
CA VAL A 28 -2.50 14.62 4.34
C VAL A 28 -1.10 15.06 4.74
N LEU A 29 -0.77 15.00 6.04
CA LEU A 29 0.55 15.41 6.53
C LEU A 29 1.66 14.45 6.10
N ALA A 30 1.42 13.13 6.11
CA ALA A 30 2.42 12.16 5.68
C ALA A 30 2.75 12.31 4.19
N LEU A 31 1.72 12.49 3.34
CA LEU A 31 1.91 12.75 1.92
C LEU A 31 2.60 14.09 1.67
N ALA A 32 2.19 15.14 2.39
CA ALA A 32 2.82 16.45 2.25
C ALA A 32 4.29 16.40 2.67
N ALA A 33 4.59 15.77 3.81
CA ALA A 33 5.95 15.58 4.30
C ALA A 33 6.81 14.75 3.33
N SER A 34 6.24 13.70 2.71
CA SER A 34 6.99 12.91 1.73
C SER A 34 7.30 13.73 0.47
N MET A 35 6.32 14.45 -0.11
CA MET A 35 6.56 15.32 -1.26
C MET A 35 7.57 16.42 -0.94
N ILE A 36 7.39 17.15 0.17
CA ILE A 36 8.28 18.24 0.58
C ILE A 36 9.69 17.71 0.84
N GLY A 37 9.81 16.59 1.55
CA GLY A 37 11.10 15.94 1.84
C GLY A 37 11.81 15.48 0.57
N THR A 38 11.10 14.82 -0.35
CA THR A 38 11.65 14.41 -1.64
C THR A 38 12.05 15.62 -2.48
N ALA A 39 11.20 16.64 -2.58
CA ALA A 39 11.50 17.86 -3.35
C ALA A 39 12.74 18.59 -2.79
N ALA A 40 12.84 18.72 -1.46
CA ALA A 40 14.00 19.34 -0.81
C ALA A 40 15.29 18.53 -1.02
N SER A 41 15.20 17.19 -0.90
CA SER A 41 16.33 16.29 -1.13
C SER A 41 16.84 16.37 -2.58
N ILE A 42 15.93 16.31 -3.55
CA ILE A 42 16.25 16.40 -4.98
C ILE A 42 16.79 17.79 -5.32
N ALA A 43 16.20 18.87 -4.79
CA ALA A 43 16.71 20.22 -5.00
C ALA A 43 18.13 20.41 -4.43
N GLY A 44 18.45 19.77 -3.30
CA GLY A 44 19.80 19.76 -2.75
C GLY A 44 20.78 18.91 -3.55
N LEU A 45 20.34 17.78 -4.10
CA LEU A 45 21.18 16.87 -4.88
C LEU A 45 21.49 17.43 -6.28
N TYR A 46 20.46 17.96 -6.96
CA TYR A 46 20.50 18.51 -8.32
C TYR A 46 20.45 20.05 -8.32
N ASP A 47 21.34 20.65 -7.54
CA ASP A 47 21.49 22.10 -7.33
C ASP A 47 21.99 22.89 -8.56
N THR A 48 22.45 22.22 -9.61
CA THR A 48 23.10 22.83 -10.77
C THR A 48 22.51 22.30 -12.08
N PRO A 49 22.40 23.13 -13.14
CA PRO A 49 21.89 22.70 -14.44
C PRO A 49 22.65 21.51 -15.04
N ALA A 50 23.96 21.42 -14.80
CA ALA A 50 24.79 20.31 -15.27
C ALA A 50 24.37 18.97 -14.64
N LYS A 51 24.07 18.94 -13.32
CA LYS A 51 23.60 17.74 -12.64
C LYS A 51 22.21 17.32 -13.15
N ILE A 52 21.30 18.28 -13.34
CA ILE A 52 19.97 18.02 -13.92
C ILE A 52 20.10 17.43 -15.33
N HIS A 53 20.98 17.99 -16.16
CA HIS A 53 21.22 17.47 -17.51
C HIS A 53 21.80 16.05 -17.48
N SER A 54 22.70 15.76 -16.54
CA SER A 54 23.25 14.40 -16.37
C SER A 54 22.18 13.39 -15.97
N TYR A 55 21.22 13.79 -15.12
CA TYR A 55 20.06 12.97 -14.77
C TYR A 55 19.18 12.71 -15.98
N ALA A 56 18.80 13.78 -16.69
CA ALA A 56 17.99 13.70 -17.90
C ALA A 56 18.60 12.75 -18.94
N ALA A 57 19.92 12.83 -19.17
CA ALA A 57 20.62 11.92 -20.07
C ALA A 57 20.58 10.47 -19.59
N ALA A 58 20.80 10.22 -18.29
CA ALA A 58 20.74 8.89 -17.72
C ALA A 58 19.35 8.26 -17.86
N VAL A 59 18.28 9.00 -17.53
CA VAL A 59 16.90 8.50 -17.59
C VAL A 59 16.40 8.30 -19.03
N THR A 60 16.75 9.21 -19.95
CA THR A 60 16.28 9.13 -21.34
C THR A 60 16.99 8.06 -22.18
N SER A 61 18.18 7.61 -21.77
CA SER A 61 18.93 6.54 -22.44
C SER A 61 18.34 5.12 -22.24
N GLY A 62 17.50 4.91 -21.22
CA GLY A 62 16.97 3.60 -20.84
C GLY A 62 15.46 3.45 -21.12
N SER A 63 15.09 2.63 -22.12
CA SER A 63 13.69 2.31 -22.43
C SER A 63 12.91 1.63 -21.29
N ALA A 64 13.64 1.01 -20.38
CA ALA A 64 13.19 0.34 -19.15
C ALA A 64 12.57 1.29 -18.12
N LEU A 65 13.30 2.36 -17.81
CA LEU A 65 12.91 3.36 -16.81
C LEU A 65 11.67 4.11 -17.27
N ALA A 66 11.53 4.32 -18.59
CA ALA A 66 10.31 4.88 -19.19
C ALA A 66 9.06 4.01 -18.96
N ALA A 67 9.19 2.69 -18.80
CA ALA A 67 8.04 1.82 -18.48
C ALA A 67 7.61 1.92 -17.01
N ILE A 68 8.54 2.30 -16.10
CA ILE A 68 8.28 2.46 -14.67
C ILE A 68 7.79 3.88 -14.37
N ASN A 69 8.56 4.88 -14.77
CA ASN A 69 8.32 6.29 -14.41
C ASN A 69 7.52 7.06 -15.48
N GLY A 70 7.34 6.47 -16.66
CA GLY A 70 6.70 7.14 -17.80
C GLY A 70 7.67 8.03 -18.56
N HIS A 71 7.15 8.76 -19.55
CA HIS A 71 7.94 9.76 -20.26
C HIS A 71 7.65 11.15 -19.70
N VAL A 72 8.54 11.64 -18.85
CA VAL A 72 8.41 12.97 -18.23
C VAL A 72 8.82 14.05 -19.24
N GLU A 73 7.83 14.74 -19.83
CA GLU A 73 8.08 15.96 -20.60
C GLU A 73 8.61 17.07 -19.66
N GLY A 74 9.82 17.56 -19.91
CA GLY A 74 10.49 18.57 -19.06
C GLY A 74 11.46 18.00 -18.02
N ILE A 75 11.98 16.78 -18.25
CA ILE A 75 12.96 16.09 -17.39
C ILE A 75 14.27 16.87 -17.19
N ASP A 76 14.55 17.84 -18.06
CA ASP A 76 15.65 18.80 -18.01
C ASP A 76 15.42 19.96 -17.02
N SER A 77 14.33 19.92 -16.25
CA SER A 77 14.02 20.87 -15.18
C SER A 77 14.00 20.19 -13.81
N LEU A 78 14.24 20.97 -12.75
CA LEU A 78 14.16 20.47 -11.36
C LEU A 78 12.79 19.82 -11.08
N GLY A 79 11.70 20.44 -11.55
CA GLY A 79 10.35 19.89 -11.39
C GLY A 79 10.16 18.57 -12.13
N GLY A 80 10.76 18.42 -13.32
CA GLY A 80 10.76 17.17 -14.07
C GLY A 80 11.48 16.04 -13.34
N VAL A 81 12.65 16.31 -12.76
CA VAL A 81 13.37 15.33 -11.92
C VAL A 81 12.53 14.92 -10.71
N ILE A 82 11.92 15.89 -10.02
CA ILE A 82 11.03 15.60 -8.89
C ILE A 82 9.83 14.76 -9.33
N GLN A 83 9.24 15.06 -10.49
CA GLN A 83 8.12 14.29 -11.02
C GLN A 83 8.52 12.85 -11.36
N ASP A 84 9.71 12.62 -11.90
CA ASP A 84 10.20 11.29 -12.25
C ASP A 84 10.38 10.43 -10.99
N GLU A 85 11.08 10.96 -10.00
CA GLU A 85 11.40 10.26 -8.74
C GLU A 85 10.16 10.07 -7.84
N PHE A 86 9.34 11.11 -7.69
CA PHE A 86 8.16 11.05 -6.83
C PHE A 86 6.94 10.46 -7.56
N GLY A 87 6.89 10.53 -8.89
CA GLY A 87 5.75 10.13 -9.71
C GLY A 87 5.40 8.66 -9.57
N PHE A 88 6.40 7.78 -9.43
CA PHE A 88 6.18 6.36 -9.16
C PHE A 88 5.43 6.17 -7.84
N LEU A 89 5.92 6.75 -6.74
CA LEU A 89 5.27 6.66 -5.43
C LEU A 89 3.87 7.30 -5.45
N ALA A 90 3.75 8.48 -6.07
CA ALA A 90 2.50 9.22 -6.17
C ALA A 90 1.42 8.46 -6.94
N SER A 91 1.82 7.71 -7.98
CA SER A 91 0.93 6.87 -8.78
C SER A 91 0.20 5.80 -7.98
N PHE A 92 0.73 5.39 -6.82
CA PHE A 92 0.05 4.46 -5.91
C PHE A 92 -0.60 5.16 -4.73
N LEU A 93 0.10 6.10 -4.10
CA LEU A 93 -0.36 6.72 -2.86
C LEU A 93 -1.58 7.64 -3.04
N LEU A 94 -1.67 8.39 -4.15
CA LEU A 94 -2.77 9.33 -4.38
C LEU A 94 -4.08 8.61 -4.71
N PRO A 95 -4.10 7.59 -5.60
CA PRO A 95 -5.25 6.69 -5.72
C PRO A 95 -5.65 6.06 -4.39
N LEU A 96 -4.68 5.56 -3.63
CA LEU A 96 -4.94 4.91 -2.35
C LEU A 96 -5.56 5.86 -1.32
N LEU A 97 -5.15 7.13 -1.30
CA LEU A 97 -5.78 8.18 -0.49
C LEU A 97 -7.28 8.28 -0.82
N GLY A 98 -7.63 8.46 -2.09
CA GLY A 98 -9.01 8.57 -2.54
C GLY A 98 -9.84 7.33 -2.18
N ILE A 99 -9.30 6.14 -2.45
CA ILE A 99 -9.94 4.85 -2.13
C ILE A 99 -10.14 4.71 -0.62
N ALA A 100 -9.11 4.97 0.19
CA ALA A 100 -9.14 4.72 1.62
C ALA A 100 -10.12 5.64 2.36
N LEU A 101 -10.17 6.92 1.99
CA LEU A 101 -11.09 7.89 2.57
C LEU A 101 -12.55 7.54 2.26
N VAL A 102 -12.85 7.16 1.02
CA VAL A 102 -14.20 6.80 0.60
C VAL A 102 -14.63 5.44 1.15
N ALA A 103 -13.82 4.40 0.99
CA ALA A 103 -14.14 3.06 1.50
C ALA A 103 -14.29 3.05 3.04
N GLY A 104 -13.46 3.85 3.72
CA GLY A 104 -13.54 4.05 5.16
C GLY A 104 -14.81 4.77 5.61
N SER A 105 -15.30 5.75 4.85
CA SER A 105 -16.44 6.59 5.24
C SER A 105 -17.78 6.12 4.67
N THR A 106 -17.78 5.08 3.84
CA THR A 106 -18.99 4.48 3.25
C THR A 106 -19.17 3.04 3.75
N ARG A 107 -18.59 2.05 3.06
CA ARG A 107 -18.84 0.63 3.33
C ARG A 107 -18.44 0.19 4.71
N ARG A 108 -17.38 0.74 5.27
CA ARG A 108 -16.98 0.38 6.63
C ARG A 108 -17.96 0.88 7.69
N GLU A 109 -18.61 2.02 7.46
CA GLU A 109 -19.68 2.52 8.35
C GLU A 109 -20.95 1.67 8.20
N GLU A 110 -21.25 1.22 6.97
CA GLU A 110 -22.36 0.29 6.70
C GLU A 110 -22.14 -1.08 7.36
N GLU A 111 -20.96 -1.68 7.21
CA GLU A 111 -20.58 -2.96 7.86
C GLU A 111 -20.60 -2.89 9.39
N SER A 112 -20.39 -1.70 9.96
CA SER A 112 -20.42 -1.50 11.41
C SER A 112 -21.84 -1.36 11.99
N GLY A 113 -22.88 -1.38 11.14
CA GLY A 113 -24.28 -1.18 11.54
C GLY A 113 -24.64 0.27 11.89
N ARG A 114 -23.65 1.16 12.07
CA ARG A 114 -23.88 2.58 12.42
C ARG A 114 -24.73 3.31 11.38
N LEU A 115 -24.53 2.98 10.11
CA LEU A 115 -25.26 3.62 9.02
C LEU A 115 -26.77 3.35 9.09
N GLU A 116 -27.18 2.19 9.59
CA GLU A 116 -28.59 1.83 9.76
C GLU A 116 -29.27 2.72 10.81
N THR A 117 -28.61 2.92 11.96
CA THR A 117 -29.09 3.83 13.01
C THR A 117 -29.18 5.29 12.52
N LEU A 118 -28.18 5.73 11.74
CA LEU A 118 -28.18 7.10 11.17
C LEU A 118 -29.30 7.31 10.15
N LEU A 119 -29.59 6.30 9.33
CA LEU A 119 -30.65 6.36 8.31
C LEU A 119 -32.06 6.15 8.88
N GLY A 120 -32.18 5.68 10.13
CA GLY A 120 -33.44 5.77 10.89
C GLY A 120 -33.81 7.20 11.30
N GLY A 121 -32.87 8.17 11.19
CA GLY A 121 -33.10 9.59 11.44
C GLY A 121 -33.52 10.38 10.19
N ARG A 122 -33.42 11.71 10.26
CA ARG A 122 -33.74 12.63 9.14
C ARG A 122 -32.61 12.75 8.12
N ILE A 123 -32.01 11.62 7.73
CA ILE A 123 -30.86 11.54 6.80
C ILE A 123 -31.30 10.80 5.54
N ALA A 124 -31.15 11.42 4.38
CA ALA A 124 -31.48 10.80 3.11
C ALA A 124 -30.39 9.79 2.69
N ARG A 125 -30.79 8.69 2.03
CA ARG A 125 -29.90 7.55 1.68
C ARG A 125 -28.63 7.92 0.91
N HIS A 126 -28.66 8.99 0.12
CA HIS A 126 -27.52 9.46 -0.67
C HIS A 126 -26.57 10.40 0.10
N GLN A 127 -27.00 10.98 1.23
CA GLN A 127 -26.22 11.93 2.01
C GLN A 127 -24.93 11.34 2.63
N PRO A 128 -24.87 10.07 3.08
CA PRO A 128 -23.63 9.46 3.53
C PRO A 128 -22.55 9.39 2.45
N VAL A 129 -22.94 9.01 1.23
CA VAL A 129 -22.01 8.92 0.08
C VAL A 129 -21.54 10.31 -0.33
N LEU A 130 -22.44 11.28 -0.39
CA LEU A 130 -22.07 12.68 -0.63
C LEU A 130 -21.13 13.22 0.45
N ALA A 131 -21.42 12.99 1.73
CA ALA A 131 -20.56 13.45 2.82
C ALA A 131 -19.16 12.83 2.75
N ALA A 132 -19.06 11.53 2.45
CA ALA A 132 -17.78 10.86 2.25
C ALA A 132 -16.99 11.47 1.08
N LEU A 133 -17.65 11.71 -0.06
CA LEU A 133 -17.03 12.36 -1.22
C LEU A 133 -16.60 13.79 -0.90
N THR A 134 -17.43 14.59 -0.24
CA THR A 134 -17.07 15.97 0.13
C THR A 134 -15.84 16.02 1.03
N VAL A 135 -15.78 15.17 2.07
CA VAL A 135 -14.62 15.12 2.97
C VAL A 135 -13.37 14.58 2.26
N ALA A 136 -13.52 13.56 1.40
CA ALA A 136 -12.42 13.04 0.60
C ALA A 136 -11.87 14.09 -0.38
N SER A 137 -12.74 14.80 -1.10
CA SER A 137 -12.35 15.89 -2.00
C SER A 137 -11.65 17.03 -1.26
N ALA A 138 -12.13 17.40 -0.08
CA ALA A 138 -11.47 18.42 0.74
C ALA A 138 -10.05 17.99 1.17
N ALA A 139 -9.87 16.73 1.56
CA ALA A 139 -8.55 16.18 1.90
C ALA A 139 -7.61 16.11 0.70
N VAL A 140 -8.14 15.74 -0.48
CA VAL A 140 -7.38 15.73 -1.74
C VAL A 140 -6.94 17.14 -2.13
N LEU A 141 -7.85 18.12 -2.07
CA LEU A 141 -7.52 19.53 -2.35
C LEU A 141 -6.47 20.07 -1.37
N ALA A 142 -6.59 19.76 -0.08
CA ALA A 142 -5.58 20.14 0.91
C ALA A 142 -4.21 19.51 0.61
N THR A 143 -4.18 18.23 0.22
CA THR A 143 -2.95 17.53 -0.18
C THR A 143 -2.31 18.20 -1.40
N SER A 144 -3.09 18.47 -2.45
CA SER A 144 -2.61 19.18 -3.65
C SER A 144 -2.11 20.59 -3.36
N ALA A 145 -2.78 21.33 -2.47
CA ALA A 145 -2.33 22.67 -2.08
C ALA A 145 -0.98 22.62 -1.35
N LEU A 146 -0.80 21.66 -0.43
CA LEU A 146 0.46 21.45 0.28
C LEU A 146 1.58 20.99 -0.65
N PHE A 147 1.28 20.15 -1.65
CA PHE A 147 2.26 19.75 -2.67
C PHE A 147 2.72 20.95 -3.51
N ALA A 148 1.78 21.77 -3.97
CA ALA A 148 2.10 22.95 -4.76
C ALA A 148 2.96 23.94 -3.95
N ALA A 149 2.61 24.15 -2.68
CA ALA A 149 3.40 24.99 -1.77
C ALA A 149 4.80 24.40 -1.54
N GLY A 150 4.91 23.10 -1.30
CA GLY A 150 6.18 22.40 -1.10
C GLY A 150 7.12 22.51 -2.30
N LEU A 151 6.59 22.27 -3.50
CA LEU A 151 7.34 22.40 -4.74
C LEU A 151 7.77 23.84 -5.01
N ALA A 152 6.88 24.82 -4.76
CA ALA A 152 7.22 26.24 -4.89
C ALA A 152 8.36 26.64 -3.94
N VAL A 153 8.32 26.17 -2.69
CA VAL A 153 9.39 26.39 -1.70
C VAL A 153 10.70 25.73 -2.13
N ALA A 154 10.65 24.57 -2.80
CA ALA A 154 11.82 23.88 -3.34
C ALA A 154 12.41 24.55 -4.60
N GLY A 155 11.86 25.67 -5.06
CA GLY A 155 12.36 26.42 -6.22
C GLY A 155 11.72 26.03 -7.56
N VAL A 156 10.67 25.21 -7.55
CA VAL A 156 9.91 24.88 -8.77
C VAL A 156 9.00 26.06 -9.16
N PRO A 157 8.90 26.44 -10.44
CA PRO A 157 8.00 27.50 -10.88
C PRO A 157 6.55 27.28 -10.42
N VAL A 158 5.95 28.30 -9.79
CA VAL A 158 4.64 28.20 -9.10
C VAL A 158 3.55 27.65 -10.02
N GLN A 159 3.48 28.11 -11.27
CA GLN A 159 2.45 27.66 -12.22
C GLN A 159 2.57 26.15 -12.52
N ALA A 160 3.79 25.66 -12.75
CA ALA A 160 4.08 24.25 -12.99
C ALA A 160 3.83 23.40 -11.73
N ALA A 161 4.22 23.91 -10.55
CA ALA A 161 3.95 23.28 -9.27
C ALA A 161 2.45 23.10 -9.00
N ILE A 162 1.64 24.12 -9.29
CA ILE A 162 0.17 24.05 -9.17
C ILE A 162 -0.39 23.02 -10.15
N LEU A 163 0.01 23.05 -11.42
CA LEU A 163 -0.51 22.12 -12.43
C LEU A 163 -0.18 20.66 -12.09
N TYR A 164 1.06 20.37 -11.70
CA TYR A 164 1.47 19.02 -11.30
C TYR A 164 0.69 18.54 -10.07
N SER A 165 0.58 19.39 -9.05
CA SER A 165 -0.14 19.05 -7.82
C SER A 165 -1.65 18.91 -8.03
N ALA A 166 -2.23 19.69 -8.94
CA ALA A 166 -3.62 19.58 -9.36
C ALA A 166 -3.85 18.28 -10.15
N ALA A 167 -2.91 17.86 -11.00
CA ALA A 167 -2.98 16.59 -11.73
C ALA A 167 -2.97 15.39 -10.77
N LEU A 168 -2.07 15.40 -9.77
CA LEU A 168 -2.03 14.40 -8.70
C LEU A 168 -3.30 14.37 -7.84
N GLY A 169 -3.86 15.55 -7.54
CA GLY A 169 -5.14 15.67 -6.85
C GLY A 169 -6.30 15.13 -7.67
N ALA A 170 -6.35 15.47 -8.96
CA ALA A 170 -7.38 15.01 -9.87
C ALA A 170 -7.35 13.47 -10.00
N LEU A 171 -6.16 12.87 -10.02
CA LEU A 171 -5.99 11.41 -9.96
C LEU A 171 -6.60 10.81 -8.67
N ALA A 172 -6.27 11.36 -7.49
CA ALA A 172 -6.86 10.92 -6.23
C ALA A 172 -8.40 11.07 -6.21
N PHE A 173 -8.91 12.17 -6.77
CA PHE A 173 -10.33 12.44 -6.89
C PHE A 173 -11.04 11.45 -7.83
N THR A 174 -10.44 11.10 -8.98
CA THR A 174 -10.95 10.06 -9.87
C THR A 174 -11.12 8.74 -9.13
N PHE A 175 -10.10 8.32 -8.38
CA PHE A 175 -10.16 7.07 -7.60
C PHE A 175 -11.12 7.14 -6.41
N ALA A 176 -11.32 8.31 -5.79
CA ALA A 176 -12.38 8.52 -4.80
C ALA A 176 -13.77 8.30 -5.43
N GLY A 177 -14.01 8.82 -6.64
CA GLY A 177 -15.24 8.61 -7.40
C GLY A 177 -15.45 7.13 -7.76
N ILE A 178 -14.42 6.46 -8.28
CA ILE A 178 -14.46 5.02 -8.62
C ILE A 178 -14.71 4.17 -7.36
N ALA A 179 -14.04 4.47 -6.24
CA ALA A 179 -14.26 3.78 -4.98
C ALA A 179 -15.68 3.98 -4.45
N ALA A 180 -16.28 5.18 -4.61
CA ALA A 180 -17.66 5.44 -4.23
C ALA A 180 -18.64 4.63 -5.09
N LEU A 181 -18.37 4.50 -6.38
CA LEU A 181 -19.16 3.69 -7.30
C LEU A 181 -19.07 2.21 -6.93
N LEU A 182 -17.85 1.69 -6.77
CA LEU A 182 -17.61 0.31 -6.35
C LEU A 182 -18.21 0.02 -4.98
N ALA A 183 -18.19 0.98 -4.06
CA ALA A 183 -18.89 0.89 -2.79
C ALA A 183 -20.39 0.66 -2.98
N GLN A 184 -21.05 1.09 -4.06
CA GLN A 184 -22.44 0.71 -4.29
C GLN A 184 -22.61 -0.71 -4.86
N LEU A 185 -21.59 -1.25 -5.51
CA LEU A 185 -21.65 -2.52 -6.23
C LEU A 185 -21.32 -3.74 -5.36
N VAL A 186 -20.45 -3.59 -4.35
CA VAL A 186 -19.90 -4.72 -3.57
C VAL A 186 -20.40 -4.71 -2.12
N HIS A 187 -20.57 -5.88 -1.50
CA HIS A 187 -21.07 -5.99 -0.11
C HIS A 187 -20.10 -5.49 0.96
N HIS A 188 -18.79 -5.57 0.70
CA HIS A 188 -17.78 -5.41 1.75
C HIS A 188 -16.78 -4.30 1.44
N ALA A 189 -16.30 -3.61 2.48
CA ALA A 189 -15.26 -2.59 2.35
C ALA A 189 -14.01 -3.16 1.67
N ARG A 190 -13.65 -4.41 2.00
CA ARG A 190 -12.54 -5.12 1.34
C ARG A 190 -12.75 -5.26 -0.17
N GLY A 191 -13.99 -5.51 -0.62
CA GLY A 191 -14.32 -5.58 -2.04
C GLY A 191 -14.07 -4.24 -2.76
N VAL A 192 -14.32 -3.11 -2.09
CA VAL A 192 -14.03 -1.78 -2.64
C VAL A 192 -12.53 -1.61 -2.88
N TYR A 193 -11.71 -1.96 -1.88
CA TYR A 193 -10.25 -1.93 -2.04
C TYR A 193 -9.79 -2.86 -3.16
N THR A 194 -10.23 -4.13 -3.17
CA THR A 194 -9.83 -5.11 -4.19
C THR A 194 -10.12 -4.62 -5.60
N TRP A 195 -11.35 -4.22 -5.88
CA TRP A 195 -11.70 -3.77 -7.23
C TRP A 195 -11.07 -2.44 -7.61
N SER A 196 -10.91 -1.50 -6.66
CA SER A 196 -10.24 -0.23 -6.94
C SER A 196 -8.75 -0.43 -7.26
N LEU A 197 -8.08 -1.35 -6.55
CA LEU A 197 -6.68 -1.71 -6.80
C LEU A 197 -6.52 -2.48 -8.11
N ILE A 198 -7.48 -3.32 -8.51
CA ILE A 198 -7.49 -3.95 -9.85
C ILE A 198 -7.58 -2.88 -10.93
N VAL A 199 -8.48 -1.90 -10.78
CA VAL A 199 -8.59 -0.77 -11.72
C VAL A 199 -7.28 0.04 -11.78
N LEU A 200 -6.64 0.27 -10.63
CA LEU A 200 -5.34 0.93 -10.56
C LEU A 200 -4.25 0.15 -11.28
N ALA A 201 -4.13 -1.15 -11.01
CA ALA A 201 -3.15 -2.02 -11.65
C ALA A 201 -3.36 -2.13 -13.16
N ALA A 202 -4.61 -2.27 -13.60
CA ALA A 202 -4.97 -2.25 -15.03
C ALA A 202 -4.61 -0.91 -15.67
N GLY A 203 -4.89 0.22 -14.99
CA GLY A 203 -4.48 1.54 -15.43
C GLY A 203 -2.96 1.67 -15.55
N TYR A 204 -2.20 1.12 -14.61
CA TYR A 204 -0.74 1.12 -14.64
C TYR A 204 -0.19 0.33 -15.83
N VAL A 205 -0.71 -0.88 -16.07
CA VAL A 205 -0.32 -1.71 -17.22
C VAL A 205 -0.67 -1.02 -18.54
N LEU A 206 -1.88 -0.47 -18.66
CA LEU A 206 -2.30 0.28 -19.86
C LEU A 206 -1.41 1.49 -20.13
N ARG A 207 -1.00 2.20 -19.07
CA ARG A 207 -0.04 3.30 -19.17
C ARG A 207 1.31 2.80 -19.69
N GLY A 208 1.91 1.79 -19.04
CA GLY A 208 3.22 1.26 -19.44
C GLY A 208 3.25 0.72 -20.87
N ILE A 209 2.19 0.02 -21.32
CA ILE A 209 2.04 -0.38 -22.72
C ILE A 209 1.96 0.85 -23.63
N GLY A 210 1.16 1.84 -23.26
CA GLY A 210 1.01 3.07 -24.04
C GLY A 210 2.30 3.87 -24.17
N ASP A 211 3.08 3.95 -23.10
CA ASP A 211 4.34 4.71 -23.07
C ASP A 211 5.45 3.99 -23.86
N THR A 212 5.53 2.67 -23.76
CA THR A 212 6.50 1.86 -24.52
C THR A 212 6.19 1.77 -26.02
N THR A 213 4.91 1.63 -26.38
CA THR A 213 4.48 1.54 -27.79
C THR A 213 4.19 2.90 -28.43
N LYS A 214 4.29 3.99 -27.66
CA LYS A 214 3.85 5.34 -28.05
C LYS A 214 2.39 5.37 -28.56
N SER A 215 1.55 4.50 -28.02
CA SER A 215 0.16 4.30 -28.43
C SER A 215 -0.81 5.23 -27.69
N TRP A 216 -1.98 5.45 -28.30
CA TRP A 216 -3.09 6.18 -27.70
C TRP A 216 -3.65 5.51 -26.45
N SER A 217 -3.34 4.23 -26.20
CA SER A 217 -3.76 3.47 -25.02
C SER A 217 -3.36 4.12 -23.68
N SER A 218 -2.29 4.93 -23.66
CA SER A 218 -1.91 5.72 -22.48
C SER A 218 -3.01 6.70 -22.02
N TRP A 219 -3.89 7.14 -22.93
CA TRP A 219 -5.06 7.99 -22.61
C TRP A 219 -6.21 7.26 -21.93
N LEU A 220 -6.23 5.93 -21.93
CA LEU A 220 -7.22 5.15 -21.18
C LEU A 220 -6.84 5.00 -19.70
N SER A 221 -5.59 5.32 -19.35
CA SER A 221 -5.10 5.20 -17.99
C SER A 221 -5.32 6.50 -17.20
N PRO A 222 -5.98 6.45 -16.03
CA PRO A 222 -6.02 7.59 -15.12
C PRO A 222 -4.64 8.09 -14.71
N LEU A 223 -3.65 7.20 -14.64
CA LEU A 223 -2.26 7.52 -14.32
C LEU A 223 -1.60 8.27 -15.49
N GLY A 224 -1.88 7.87 -16.73
CA GLY A 224 -1.33 8.52 -17.92
C GLY A 224 -1.77 9.98 -18.05
N TRP A 225 -2.96 10.34 -17.58
CA TRP A 225 -3.44 11.73 -17.63
C TRP A 225 -2.55 12.70 -16.85
N VAL A 226 -1.93 12.26 -15.74
CA VAL A 226 -0.99 13.09 -14.97
C VAL A 226 0.18 13.49 -15.87
N GLU A 227 0.80 12.53 -16.56
CA GLU A 227 1.91 12.79 -17.48
C GLU A 227 1.50 13.64 -18.68
N LYS A 228 0.30 13.42 -19.24
CA LYS A 228 -0.20 14.19 -20.39
C LYS A 228 -0.45 15.68 -20.07
N THR A 229 -0.60 16.06 -18.80
CA THR A 229 -0.64 17.49 -18.42
C THR A 229 0.70 18.19 -18.68
N ALA A 230 1.81 17.45 -18.76
CA ALA A 230 3.15 17.96 -19.06
C ALA A 230 3.50 19.22 -18.25
N PRO A 231 3.43 19.18 -16.91
CA PRO A 231 3.47 20.37 -16.06
C PRO A 231 4.79 21.14 -16.13
N PHE A 232 5.89 20.47 -16.48
CA PHE A 232 7.21 21.06 -16.60
C PHE A 232 7.64 21.31 -18.05
N ALA A 233 6.71 21.15 -19.00
CA ALA A 233 6.91 21.44 -20.41
C ALA A 233 5.73 22.23 -20.98
N ARG A 234 4.83 21.56 -21.70
CA ARG A 234 3.73 22.21 -22.46
C ARG A 234 2.57 22.71 -21.60
N GLN A 235 2.51 22.39 -20.31
CA GLN A 235 1.49 22.85 -19.35
C GLN A 235 0.04 22.77 -19.85
N ARG A 236 -0.41 21.57 -20.20
CA ARG A 236 -1.73 21.33 -20.79
C ARG A 236 -2.83 21.26 -19.73
N TRP A 237 -3.26 22.42 -19.25
CA TRP A 237 -4.33 22.57 -18.25
C TRP A 237 -5.64 21.87 -18.63
N TRP A 238 -6.00 21.86 -19.92
CA TRP A 238 -7.23 21.25 -20.40
C TRP A 238 -7.30 19.74 -20.10
N VAL A 239 -6.15 19.05 -19.97
CA VAL A 239 -6.10 17.62 -19.66
C VAL A 239 -6.70 17.33 -18.30
N LEU A 240 -6.67 18.28 -17.35
CA LEU A 240 -7.32 18.14 -16.03
C LEU A 240 -8.84 17.94 -16.11
N ALA A 241 -9.48 18.39 -17.21
CA ALA A 241 -10.92 18.20 -17.39
C ALA A 241 -11.29 16.71 -17.46
N ILE A 242 -10.40 15.85 -17.96
CA ILE A 242 -10.63 14.40 -18.10
C ILE A 242 -10.74 13.71 -16.73
N PRO A 243 -9.73 13.73 -15.83
CA PRO A 243 -9.86 13.10 -14.51
C PRO A 243 -10.99 13.68 -13.68
N VAL A 244 -11.24 14.99 -13.77
CA VAL A 244 -12.35 15.65 -13.07
C VAL A 244 -13.69 15.15 -13.59
N ALA A 245 -13.87 15.05 -14.91
CA ALA A 245 -15.10 14.53 -15.51
C ALA A 245 -15.33 13.06 -15.15
N VAL A 246 -14.31 12.21 -15.22
CA VAL A 246 -14.43 10.78 -14.83
C VAL A 246 -14.72 10.64 -13.34
N GLY A 247 -14.06 11.43 -12.49
CA GLY A 247 -14.32 11.45 -11.04
C GLY A 247 -15.74 11.90 -10.71
N LEU A 248 -16.22 12.98 -11.33
CA LEU A 248 -17.59 13.48 -11.16
C LEU A 248 -18.64 12.50 -11.70
N ALA A 249 -18.40 11.87 -12.86
CA ALA A 249 -19.30 10.87 -13.42
C ALA A 249 -19.42 9.65 -12.50
N SER A 250 -18.29 9.14 -12.00
CA SER A 250 -18.26 8.01 -11.08
C SER A 250 -18.92 8.35 -9.73
N ALA A 251 -18.64 9.53 -9.18
CA ALA A 251 -19.26 10.04 -7.97
C ALA A 251 -20.78 10.24 -8.14
N GLY A 252 -21.21 10.83 -9.26
CA GLY A 252 -22.62 11.02 -9.58
C GLY A 252 -23.37 9.69 -9.73
N ALA A 253 -22.77 8.72 -10.41
CA ALA A 253 -23.31 7.36 -10.51
C ALA A 253 -23.41 6.69 -9.13
N ALA A 254 -22.42 6.86 -8.25
CA ALA A 254 -22.45 6.35 -6.89
C ALA A 254 -23.61 6.96 -6.07
N VAL A 255 -23.79 8.28 -6.15
CA VAL A 255 -24.85 9.01 -5.46
C VAL A 255 -26.22 8.58 -5.98
N TRP A 256 -26.38 8.45 -7.29
CA TRP A 256 -27.60 7.97 -7.92
C TRP A 256 -27.94 6.54 -7.50
N LEU A 257 -26.98 5.61 -7.54
CA LEU A 257 -27.17 4.23 -7.08
C LEU A 257 -27.56 4.17 -5.60
N ALA A 258 -26.96 5.01 -4.76
CA ALA A 258 -27.30 5.08 -3.34
C ALA A 258 -28.76 5.49 -3.07
N THR A 259 -29.43 6.18 -4.00
CA THR A 259 -30.87 6.49 -3.87
C THR A 259 -31.78 5.29 -4.14
N ARG A 260 -31.32 4.31 -4.92
CA ARG A 260 -32.13 3.17 -5.38
C ARG A 260 -31.84 1.88 -4.62
N ARG A 261 -30.68 1.82 -3.96
CA ARG A 261 -30.17 0.62 -3.30
C ARG A 261 -30.67 0.53 -1.86
N ASP A 262 -30.99 -0.69 -1.42
CA ASP A 262 -31.28 -0.98 -0.02
C ASP A 262 -30.02 -1.15 0.82
N LEU A 263 -30.09 -0.74 2.08
CA LEU A 263 -28.99 -0.93 3.03
C LEU A 263 -28.68 -2.42 3.17
N GLY A 264 -27.39 -2.76 3.24
CA GLY A 264 -26.92 -4.14 3.31
C GLY A 264 -27.01 -4.92 1.99
N SER A 265 -27.78 -4.46 0.99
CA SER A 265 -27.83 -5.09 -0.33
C SER A 265 -26.53 -4.84 -1.12
N ALA A 266 -26.20 -5.61 -2.14
CA ALA A 266 -25.23 -5.18 -3.15
C ALA A 266 -25.72 -5.66 -4.51
N LEU A 267 -25.38 -4.92 -5.57
CA LEU A 267 -25.79 -5.29 -6.94
C LEU A 267 -25.06 -6.58 -7.38
N LEU A 268 -23.82 -6.75 -6.94
CA LEU A 268 -23.12 -8.03 -7.03
C LEU A 268 -23.42 -8.83 -5.76
N ARG A 269 -24.52 -9.62 -5.80
CA ARG A 269 -24.87 -10.53 -4.71
C ARG A 269 -23.75 -11.55 -4.52
N GLY A 270 -23.18 -11.59 -3.31
CA GLY A 270 -22.45 -12.78 -2.87
C GLY A 270 -23.45 -13.91 -2.77
N GLY A 271 -23.21 -15.05 -3.44
CA GLY A 271 -24.07 -16.23 -3.28
C GLY A 271 -24.19 -16.61 -1.79
N ALA A 272 -25.30 -17.26 -1.40
CA ALA A 272 -25.63 -17.59 0.00
C ALA A 272 -24.58 -18.47 0.75
N GLY A 273 -23.46 -18.77 0.10
CA GLY A 273 -22.50 -19.76 0.53
C GLY A 273 -23.11 -21.17 0.51
N PRO A 274 -22.29 -22.21 0.71
CA PRO A 274 -22.81 -23.56 0.87
C PRO A 274 -23.70 -23.66 2.11
N ALA A 275 -24.88 -24.29 1.97
CA ALA A 275 -25.83 -24.50 3.07
C ALA A 275 -25.27 -25.34 4.24
N ARG A 276 -24.17 -26.05 4.02
CA ARG A 276 -23.47 -26.85 5.03
C ARG A 276 -21.99 -26.52 5.01
N ALA A 277 -21.41 -26.31 6.20
CA ALA A 277 -19.97 -26.21 6.33
C ALA A 277 -19.30 -27.56 6.01
N THR A 278 -18.21 -27.53 5.23
CA THR A 278 -17.36 -28.71 5.00
C THR A 278 -16.73 -29.17 6.32
N ARG A 279 -16.28 -30.43 6.41
CA ARG A 279 -15.62 -30.96 7.62
C ARG A 279 -14.45 -30.08 8.07
N TRP A 280 -13.68 -29.56 7.11
CA TRP A 280 -12.59 -28.60 7.35
C TRP A 280 -13.07 -27.25 7.87
N GLY A 281 -14.17 -26.72 7.32
CA GLY A 281 -14.76 -25.45 7.74
C GLY A 281 -15.38 -25.45 9.14
N ARG A 282 -15.56 -26.63 9.75
CA ARG A 282 -16.03 -26.79 11.15
C ARG A 282 -14.89 -26.75 12.16
N GLY A 283 -13.63 -26.90 11.72
CA GLY A 283 -12.45 -26.86 12.56
C GLY A 283 -11.86 -25.46 12.69
N PRO A 284 -11.08 -25.18 13.76
CA PRO A 284 -10.47 -23.87 13.98
C PRO A 284 -9.48 -23.49 12.87
N ILE A 285 -8.75 -24.45 12.30
CA ILE A 285 -7.80 -24.21 11.20
C ILE A 285 -8.54 -23.84 9.91
N GLY A 286 -9.58 -24.58 9.52
CA GLY A 286 -10.31 -24.27 8.28
C GLY A 286 -11.02 -22.91 8.36
N LEU A 287 -11.52 -22.54 9.53
CA LEU A 287 -12.04 -21.20 9.77
C LEU A 287 -10.94 -20.12 9.67
N ALA A 288 -9.78 -20.35 10.27
CA ALA A 288 -8.64 -19.46 10.16
C ALA A 288 -8.18 -19.28 8.71
N VAL A 289 -8.12 -20.36 7.91
CA VAL A 289 -7.82 -20.30 6.46
C VAL A 289 -8.84 -19.44 5.73
N ARG A 290 -10.14 -19.56 6.05
CA ARG A 290 -11.18 -18.74 5.42
C ARG A 290 -11.07 -17.26 5.78
N ILE A 291 -10.70 -16.94 7.03
CA ILE A 291 -10.55 -15.56 7.51
C ILE A 291 -9.30 -14.90 6.91
N HIS A 292 -8.17 -15.60 6.91
CA HIS A 292 -6.88 -15.08 6.48
C HIS A 292 -6.65 -15.20 4.98
N GLY A 293 -7.27 -16.16 4.31
CA GLY A 293 -7.07 -16.48 2.89
C GLY A 293 -7.12 -15.27 1.95
N PRO A 294 -8.14 -14.39 2.02
CA PRO A 294 -8.18 -13.21 1.16
C PRO A 294 -7.06 -12.19 1.46
N ALA A 295 -6.60 -12.10 2.72
CA ALA A 295 -5.43 -11.29 3.05
C ALA A 295 -4.18 -11.89 2.41
N THR A 296 -3.94 -13.18 2.63
CA THR A 296 -2.80 -13.93 2.08
C THR A 296 -2.75 -13.81 0.56
N ALA A 297 -3.89 -13.99 -0.12
CA ALA A 297 -3.96 -13.87 -1.58
C ALA A 297 -3.63 -12.45 -2.07
N GLY A 298 -4.11 -11.41 -1.37
CA GLY A 298 -3.82 -10.02 -1.72
C GLY A 298 -2.34 -9.66 -1.55
N TRP A 299 -1.72 -10.05 -0.43
CA TRP A 299 -0.30 -9.83 -0.18
C TRP A 299 0.59 -10.67 -1.11
N LEU A 300 0.21 -11.92 -1.39
CA LEU A 300 0.90 -12.77 -2.35
C LEU A 300 0.84 -12.16 -3.74
N ALA A 301 -0.34 -11.69 -4.19
CA ALA A 301 -0.47 -11.04 -5.49
C ALA A 301 0.39 -9.76 -5.58
N GLY A 302 0.43 -8.95 -4.52
CA GLY A 302 1.29 -7.77 -4.45
C GLY A 302 2.78 -8.10 -4.51
N GLY A 303 3.23 -9.08 -3.72
CA GLY A 303 4.60 -9.57 -3.73
C GLY A 303 5.01 -10.18 -5.08
N VAL A 304 4.16 -11.05 -5.65
CA VAL A 304 4.35 -11.64 -6.99
C VAL A 304 4.42 -10.56 -8.06
N LEU A 305 3.54 -9.56 -8.03
CA LEU A 305 3.55 -8.48 -9.02
C LEU A 305 4.83 -7.65 -8.93
N LEU A 306 5.23 -7.24 -7.71
CA LEU A 306 6.47 -6.50 -7.48
C LEU A 306 7.68 -7.29 -7.99
N THR A 307 7.81 -8.54 -7.56
CA THR A 307 8.95 -9.40 -7.90
C THR A 307 9.00 -9.78 -9.37
N ALA A 308 7.85 -9.98 -10.03
CA ALA A 308 7.76 -10.18 -11.47
C ALA A 308 8.24 -8.94 -12.22
N MET A 309 7.78 -7.75 -11.82
CA MET A 309 8.18 -6.48 -12.43
C MET A 309 9.68 -6.24 -12.23
N MET A 310 10.17 -6.33 -11.00
CA MET A 310 11.59 -6.17 -10.68
C MET A 310 12.44 -7.18 -11.46
N GLY A 311 12.11 -8.48 -11.37
CA GLY A 311 12.87 -9.52 -12.08
C GLY A 311 12.86 -9.36 -13.60
N ALA A 312 11.75 -8.95 -14.21
CA ALA A 312 11.68 -8.68 -15.65
C ALA A 312 12.61 -7.54 -16.08
N LEU A 313 12.80 -6.55 -15.21
CA LEU A 313 13.65 -5.38 -15.44
C LEU A 313 15.12 -5.61 -15.05
N ALA A 314 15.46 -6.77 -14.50
CA ALA A 314 16.80 -7.05 -13.96
C ALA A 314 17.91 -6.75 -14.97
N ARG A 315 17.82 -7.26 -16.21
CA ARG A 315 18.83 -7.01 -17.26
C ARG A 315 18.98 -5.53 -17.58
N GLN A 316 17.88 -4.80 -17.68
CA GLN A 316 17.91 -3.38 -18.01
C GLN A 316 18.56 -2.55 -16.90
N LEU A 317 18.33 -2.92 -15.65
CA LEU A 317 18.99 -2.28 -14.52
C LEU A 317 20.48 -2.59 -14.50
N LEU A 318 20.87 -3.84 -14.78
CA LEU A 318 22.27 -4.23 -14.92
C LEU A 318 22.99 -3.44 -16.02
N ASP A 319 22.36 -3.30 -17.18
CA ASP A 319 22.90 -2.54 -18.32
C ASP A 319 23.03 -1.04 -17.95
N ALA A 320 22.05 -0.47 -17.24
CA ALA A 320 22.11 0.90 -16.75
C ALA A 320 23.25 1.12 -15.73
N MET A 321 23.46 0.17 -14.82
CA MET A 321 24.56 0.23 -13.85
C MET A 321 25.92 0.08 -14.52
N ALA A 322 26.04 -0.75 -15.55
CA ALA A 322 27.26 -0.88 -16.34
C ALA A 322 27.60 0.42 -17.09
N GLY A 323 26.57 1.13 -17.57
CA GLY A 323 26.72 2.45 -18.21
C GLY A 323 26.99 3.61 -17.24
N ASN A 324 26.63 3.47 -15.96
CA ASN A 324 26.82 4.50 -14.93
C ASN A 324 27.22 3.91 -13.57
N PRO A 325 28.53 3.80 -13.26
CA PRO A 325 29.03 3.25 -12.00
C PRO A 325 28.57 4.00 -10.74
N ALA A 326 28.17 5.28 -10.88
CA ALA A 326 27.61 6.05 -9.77
C ALA A 326 26.24 5.50 -9.33
N LEU A 327 25.46 4.91 -10.26
CA LEU A 327 24.18 4.27 -9.97
C LEU A 327 24.35 3.05 -9.04
N ALA A 328 25.39 2.25 -9.29
CA ALA A 328 25.72 1.11 -8.44
C ALA A 328 26.11 1.53 -7.03
N THR A 329 26.92 2.57 -6.92
CA THR A 329 27.36 3.13 -5.64
C THR A 329 26.18 3.73 -4.86
N ALA A 330 25.29 4.45 -5.54
CA ALA A 330 24.09 5.05 -4.93
C ALA A 330 23.10 3.99 -4.43
N MET A 331 23.00 2.83 -5.08
CA MET A 331 22.17 1.71 -4.64
C MET A 331 22.83 0.86 -3.54
N GLY A 332 24.02 1.23 -3.07
CA GLY A 332 24.75 0.48 -2.05
C GLY A 332 25.28 -0.86 -2.55
N ILE A 333 25.43 -1.02 -3.87
CA ILE A 333 25.86 -2.26 -4.51
C ILE A 333 27.38 -2.20 -4.71
N HIS A 334 28.11 -3.04 -3.96
CA HIS A 334 29.57 -3.05 -3.91
C HIS A 334 30.10 -4.45 -4.33
N GLY A 335 31.34 -4.52 -4.83
CA GLY A 335 32.03 -5.81 -5.00
C GLY A 335 31.81 -6.58 -6.30
N GLY A 336 31.36 -5.93 -7.38
CA GLY A 336 31.35 -6.54 -8.73
C GLY A 336 30.25 -7.57 -8.99
N ARG A 337 29.27 -7.73 -8.09
CA ARG A 337 28.09 -8.59 -8.26
C ARG A 337 26.79 -7.77 -8.29
N PRO A 338 26.53 -7.02 -9.38
CA PRO A 338 25.39 -6.09 -9.44
C PRO A 338 24.02 -6.79 -9.35
N LEU A 339 23.94 -8.04 -9.81
CA LEU A 339 22.72 -8.84 -9.74
C LEU A 339 22.35 -9.21 -8.29
N ASP A 340 23.34 -9.54 -7.46
CA ASP A 340 23.12 -9.87 -6.05
C ASP A 340 22.62 -8.66 -5.27
N GLY A 341 23.17 -7.48 -5.53
CA GLY A 341 22.74 -6.25 -4.88
C GLY A 341 21.31 -5.88 -5.27
N PHE A 342 20.98 -6.01 -6.54
CA PHE A 342 19.60 -5.87 -7.02
C PHE A 342 18.65 -6.87 -6.33
N ALA A 343 19.05 -8.14 -6.25
CA ALA A 343 18.27 -9.17 -5.58
C ALA A 343 18.11 -8.88 -4.08
N ALA A 344 19.16 -8.42 -3.41
CA ALA A 344 19.13 -8.10 -1.98
C ALA A 344 18.18 -6.94 -1.67
N VAL A 345 18.22 -5.86 -2.46
CA VAL A 345 17.27 -4.74 -2.32
C VAL A 345 15.84 -5.20 -2.58
N THR A 346 15.62 -6.02 -3.61
CA THR A 346 14.29 -6.55 -3.93
C THR A 346 13.77 -7.47 -2.82
N GLN A 347 14.65 -8.26 -2.21
CA GLN A 347 14.30 -9.11 -1.08
C GLN A 347 13.97 -8.29 0.18
N LEU A 348 14.62 -7.15 0.39
CA LEU A 348 14.25 -6.24 1.48
C LEU A 348 12.84 -5.65 1.29
N TYR A 349 12.47 -5.26 0.06
CA TYR A 349 11.09 -4.87 -0.24
C TYR A 349 10.10 -6.01 0.03
N LEU A 350 10.46 -7.25 -0.32
CA LEU A 350 9.62 -8.41 -0.03
C LEU A 350 9.49 -8.69 1.47
N ALA A 351 10.57 -8.53 2.26
CA ALA A 351 10.56 -8.70 3.71
C ALA A 351 9.60 -7.70 4.40
N VAL A 352 9.54 -6.47 3.87
CA VAL A 352 8.60 -5.44 4.32
C VAL A 352 7.16 -5.83 3.98
N ILE A 353 6.91 -6.37 2.78
CA ILE A 353 5.61 -6.91 2.37
C ILE A 353 5.19 -8.08 3.28
N GLY A 354 6.07 -9.05 3.55
CA GLY A 354 5.79 -10.19 4.42
C GLY A 354 5.50 -9.78 5.86
N THR A 355 6.29 -8.82 6.39
CA THR A 355 6.03 -8.23 7.71
C THR A 355 4.68 -7.49 7.76
N GLY A 356 4.34 -6.72 6.71
CA GLY A 356 3.04 -6.06 6.61
C GLY A 356 1.89 -7.06 6.62
N TYR A 357 2.04 -8.18 5.90
CA TYR A 357 1.10 -9.31 5.92
C TYR A 357 0.89 -9.86 7.33
N VAL A 358 1.96 -10.22 8.04
CA VAL A 358 1.85 -10.89 9.35
C VAL A 358 1.15 -9.99 10.37
N ILE A 359 1.49 -8.69 10.39
CA ILE A 359 0.87 -7.71 11.29
C ILE A 359 -0.60 -7.50 10.93
N GLN A 360 -0.94 -7.37 9.65
CA GLN A 360 -2.35 -7.24 9.24
C GLN A 360 -3.15 -8.50 9.60
N ALA A 361 -2.60 -9.69 9.36
CA ALA A 361 -3.28 -10.94 9.62
C ALA A 361 -3.56 -11.11 11.13
N ILE A 362 -2.59 -10.81 11.99
CA ILE A 362 -2.80 -10.81 13.45
C ILE A 362 -3.79 -9.71 13.86
N GLY A 363 -3.76 -8.54 13.22
CA GLY A 363 -4.74 -7.47 13.45
C GLY A 363 -6.18 -7.88 13.13
N THR A 364 -6.37 -8.88 12.26
CA THR A 364 -7.70 -9.46 11.99
C THR A 364 -8.26 -10.18 13.22
N LEU A 365 -7.41 -10.73 14.10
CA LEU A 365 -7.83 -11.33 15.37
C LEU A 365 -8.43 -10.29 16.31
N ARG A 366 -7.85 -9.07 16.34
CA ARG A 366 -8.43 -7.94 17.07
C ARG A 366 -9.79 -7.56 16.51
N ALA A 367 -9.97 -7.61 15.19
CA ALA A 367 -11.26 -7.34 14.57
C ALA A 367 -12.32 -8.37 15.00
N GLU A 368 -11.97 -9.67 15.05
CA GLU A 368 -12.85 -10.72 15.55
C GLU A 368 -13.30 -10.47 17.00
N GLU A 369 -12.39 -10.02 17.87
CA GLU A 369 -12.70 -9.66 19.26
C GLU A 369 -13.54 -8.37 19.36
N SER A 370 -13.15 -7.30 18.66
CA SER A 370 -13.85 -6.00 18.75
C SER A 370 -15.27 -6.01 18.19
N GLN A 371 -15.60 -6.99 17.35
CA GLN A 371 -16.89 -7.11 16.67
C GLN A 371 -17.79 -8.17 17.32
N GLY A 372 -17.45 -8.68 18.51
CA GLY A 372 -18.29 -9.62 19.26
C GLY A 372 -18.28 -11.06 18.72
N ARG A 373 -17.48 -11.35 17.68
CA ARG A 373 -17.47 -12.67 17.03
C ARG A 373 -16.67 -13.71 17.80
N LEU A 374 -15.67 -13.27 18.56
CA LEU A 374 -14.79 -14.15 19.31
C LEU A 374 -15.50 -14.77 20.51
N GLU A 375 -16.32 -13.99 21.20
CA GLU A 375 -17.08 -14.34 22.39
C GLU A 375 -18.03 -15.50 22.12
N THR A 376 -18.82 -15.40 21.05
CA THR A 376 -19.75 -16.45 20.63
C THR A 376 -19.04 -17.77 20.32
N ARG A 377 -17.78 -17.71 19.85
CA ARG A 377 -16.97 -18.91 19.57
C ARG A 377 -16.36 -19.52 20.83
N LEU A 378 -15.90 -18.67 21.75
CA LEU A 378 -15.31 -19.10 23.02
C LEU A 378 -16.35 -19.58 24.03
N ALA A 379 -17.62 -19.22 23.87
CA ALA A 379 -18.73 -19.76 24.65
C ALA A 379 -19.01 -21.25 24.40
N GLY A 380 -18.52 -21.80 23.28
CA GLY A 380 -18.61 -23.22 22.96
C GLY A 380 -17.45 -24.06 23.53
N THR A 381 -17.16 -25.20 22.90
CA THR A 381 -16.11 -26.14 23.33
C THR A 381 -14.70 -25.75 22.86
N LEU A 382 -14.54 -24.63 22.15
CA LEU A 382 -13.26 -24.20 21.60
C LEU A 382 -12.45 -23.43 22.64
N SER A 383 -11.34 -24.01 23.10
CA SER A 383 -10.44 -23.33 24.03
C SER A 383 -9.72 -22.14 23.36
N ARG A 384 -9.44 -21.10 24.15
CA ARG A 384 -8.67 -19.91 23.72
C ARG A 384 -7.34 -20.27 23.06
N GLY A 385 -6.61 -21.22 23.65
CA GLY A 385 -5.32 -21.67 23.12
C GLY A 385 -5.44 -22.38 21.77
N ARG A 386 -6.44 -23.25 21.61
CA ARG A 386 -6.67 -23.97 20.35
C ARG A 386 -7.13 -23.02 19.24
N TRP A 387 -7.94 -22.02 19.58
CA TRP A 387 -8.33 -20.96 18.65
C TRP A 387 -7.11 -20.17 18.18
N LEU A 388 -6.32 -19.62 19.12
CA LEU A 388 -5.16 -18.81 18.80
C LEU A 388 -4.09 -19.60 18.03
N ALA A 389 -3.85 -20.87 18.39
CA ALA A 389 -2.93 -21.77 17.68
C ALA A 389 -3.33 -22.00 16.22
N GLY A 390 -4.62 -22.25 15.97
CA GLY A 390 -5.13 -22.42 14.60
C GLY A 390 -4.91 -21.17 13.75
N HIS A 391 -5.15 -19.99 14.32
CA HIS A 391 -4.90 -18.73 13.63
C HIS A 391 -3.41 -18.46 13.41
N ALA A 392 -2.58 -18.60 14.45
CA ALA A 392 -1.13 -18.37 14.36
C ALA A 392 -0.47 -19.30 13.32
N ALA A 393 -0.86 -20.58 13.28
CA ALA A 393 -0.34 -21.52 12.28
C ALA A 393 -0.71 -21.13 10.84
N VAL A 394 -1.96 -20.71 10.60
CA VAL A 394 -2.40 -20.26 9.27
C VAL A 394 -1.70 -18.96 8.86
N VAL A 395 -1.50 -18.04 9.79
CA VAL A 395 -0.75 -16.79 9.53
C VAL A 395 0.70 -17.11 9.20
N ALA A 396 1.38 -17.96 9.96
CA ALA A 396 2.76 -18.36 9.68
C ALA A 396 2.86 -19.07 8.30
N ALA A 397 1.95 -19.98 7.98
CA ALA A 397 1.91 -20.64 6.68
C ALA A 397 1.64 -19.65 5.53
N GLY A 398 0.78 -18.66 5.75
CA GLY A 398 0.53 -17.60 4.77
C GLY A 398 1.74 -16.69 4.56
N LEU A 399 2.52 -16.40 5.60
CA LEU A 399 3.77 -15.64 5.51
C LEU A 399 4.77 -16.38 4.62
N VAL A 400 5.00 -17.67 4.92
CA VAL A 400 5.87 -18.53 4.10
C VAL A 400 5.39 -18.56 2.65
N LEU A 401 4.08 -18.69 2.40
CA LEU A 401 3.54 -18.67 1.05
C LEU A 401 3.81 -17.35 0.32
N VAL A 402 3.63 -16.20 0.99
CA VAL A 402 3.89 -14.88 0.41
C VAL A 402 5.36 -14.72 0.06
N VAL A 403 6.27 -15.04 0.98
CA VAL A 403 7.72 -14.88 0.82
C VAL A 403 8.28 -15.84 -0.22
N VAL A 404 7.98 -17.13 -0.11
CA VAL A 404 8.48 -18.15 -1.04
C VAL A 404 7.86 -17.97 -2.41
N GLY A 405 6.54 -17.76 -2.50
CA GLY A 405 5.85 -17.56 -3.76
C GLY A 405 6.40 -16.36 -4.55
N SER A 406 6.64 -15.25 -3.86
CA SER A 406 7.21 -14.06 -4.50
C SER A 406 8.70 -14.23 -4.83
N SER A 407 9.49 -14.89 -3.97
CA SER A 407 10.90 -15.16 -4.25
C SER A 407 11.11 -16.11 -5.42
N VAL A 408 10.24 -17.12 -5.59
CA VAL A 408 10.24 -17.99 -6.77
C VAL A 408 9.97 -17.18 -8.03
N VAL A 409 8.99 -16.28 -8.01
CA VAL A 409 8.68 -15.42 -9.14
C VAL A 409 9.84 -14.46 -9.44
N LEU A 410 10.47 -13.87 -8.42
CA LEU A 410 11.69 -13.07 -8.59
C LEU A 410 12.79 -13.87 -9.29
N GLY A 411 13.07 -15.07 -8.79
CA GLY A 411 14.09 -15.95 -9.35
C GLY A 411 13.80 -16.31 -10.81
N LEU A 412 12.57 -16.70 -11.14
CA LEU A 412 12.16 -17.05 -12.51
C LEU A 412 12.24 -15.85 -13.45
N ALA A 413 11.67 -14.70 -13.06
CA ALA A 413 11.64 -13.49 -13.88
C ALA A 413 13.05 -12.94 -14.11
N THR A 414 13.89 -12.94 -13.07
CA THR A 414 15.30 -12.53 -13.16
C THR A 414 16.08 -13.48 -14.07
N ALA A 415 15.91 -14.79 -13.91
CA ALA A 415 16.60 -15.77 -14.75
C ALA A 415 16.19 -15.66 -16.22
N GLN A 416 14.92 -15.37 -16.49
CA GLN A 416 14.42 -15.12 -17.84
C GLN A 416 14.97 -13.80 -18.42
N SER A 417 15.02 -12.73 -17.63
CA SER A 417 15.51 -11.42 -18.06
C SER A 417 17.01 -11.43 -18.35
N VAL A 418 17.81 -12.00 -17.45
CA VAL A 418 19.27 -12.03 -17.54
C VAL A 418 19.77 -13.22 -18.36
N GLY A 419 18.96 -14.26 -18.57
CA GLY A 419 19.38 -15.48 -19.28
C GLY A 419 20.33 -16.36 -18.46
N ASN A 420 20.30 -16.26 -17.13
CA ASN A 420 21.13 -17.03 -16.21
C ASN A 420 20.29 -17.57 -15.04
N THR A 421 20.34 -18.87 -14.79
CA THR A 421 19.60 -19.55 -13.72
C THR A 421 20.41 -19.79 -12.45
N ALA A 422 21.72 -19.48 -12.44
CA ALA A 422 22.62 -19.78 -11.33
C ALA A 422 22.16 -19.17 -9.99
N GLU A 423 21.59 -17.96 -10.04
CA GLU A 423 21.13 -17.23 -8.84
C GLU A 423 19.73 -17.65 -8.35
N PHE A 424 19.05 -18.57 -9.05
CA PHE A 424 17.67 -18.95 -8.72
C PHE A 424 17.53 -19.48 -7.28
N GLY A 425 18.42 -20.38 -6.86
CA GLY A 425 18.44 -20.91 -5.50
C GLY A 425 18.85 -19.88 -4.46
N ALA A 426 19.83 -19.02 -4.79
CA ALA A 426 20.30 -17.94 -3.92
C ALA A 426 19.20 -16.91 -3.64
N ILE A 427 18.40 -16.56 -4.65
CA ILE A 427 17.26 -15.65 -4.51
C ILE A 427 16.19 -16.24 -3.56
N ILE A 428 15.84 -17.51 -3.69
CA ILE A 428 14.84 -18.14 -2.81
C ILE A 428 15.34 -18.25 -1.37
N THR A 429 16.59 -18.67 -1.19
CA THR A 429 17.21 -18.77 0.15
C THR A 429 17.38 -17.41 0.81
N ALA A 430 17.68 -16.35 0.05
CA ALA A 430 17.70 -14.98 0.53
C ALA A 430 16.35 -14.53 1.08
N GLY A 431 15.24 -14.82 0.38
CA GLY A 431 13.90 -14.52 0.88
C GLY A 431 13.56 -15.27 2.17
N LEU A 432 13.93 -16.55 2.24
CA LEU A 432 13.73 -17.38 3.44
C LEU A 432 14.52 -16.87 4.65
N ALA A 433 15.70 -16.29 4.45
CA ALA A 433 16.55 -15.75 5.52
C ALA A 433 15.86 -14.61 6.30
N TYR A 434 14.90 -13.90 5.69
CA TYR A 434 14.15 -12.84 6.37
C TYR A 434 13.01 -13.35 7.26
N LEU A 435 12.57 -14.61 7.12
CA LEU A 435 11.42 -15.15 7.87
C LEU A 435 11.55 -14.97 9.40
N PRO A 436 12.71 -15.24 10.05
CA PRO A 436 12.85 -15.00 11.49
C PRO A 436 12.63 -13.54 11.88
N ALA A 437 13.15 -12.60 11.09
CA ALA A 437 12.99 -11.16 11.34
C ALA A 437 11.52 -10.72 11.21
N GLU A 438 10.80 -11.21 10.19
CA GLU A 438 9.37 -10.94 10.01
C GLU A 438 8.54 -11.53 11.16
N LEU A 439 8.89 -12.73 11.61
CA LEU A 439 8.24 -13.41 12.73
C LEU A 439 8.51 -12.74 14.07
N VAL A 440 9.61 -11.99 14.25
CA VAL A 440 9.80 -11.15 15.46
C VAL A 440 8.72 -10.09 15.55
N LEU A 441 8.44 -9.38 14.45
CA LEU A 441 7.38 -8.37 14.42
C LEU A 441 5.97 -9.00 14.46
N GLY A 442 5.79 -10.18 13.87
CA GLY A 442 4.58 -10.99 14.05
C GLY A 442 4.37 -11.41 15.51
N GLY A 443 5.42 -11.88 16.18
CA GLY A 443 5.41 -12.22 17.60
C GLY A 443 5.08 -11.03 18.47
N LEU A 444 5.66 -9.85 18.18
CA LEU A 444 5.34 -8.59 18.86
C LEU A 444 3.85 -8.23 18.68
N ALA A 445 3.32 -8.32 17.46
CA ALA A 445 1.92 -8.07 17.18
C ALA A 445 1.01 -9.03 17.95
N LEU A 446 1.39 -10.31 18.05
CA LEU A 446 0.65 -11.32 18.82
C LEU A 446 0.72 -11.07 20.33
N ALA A 447 1.89 -10.66 20.84
CA ALA A 447 2.10 -10.27 22.23
C ALA A 447 1.24 -9.07 22.61
N LEU A 448 1.21 -8.02 21.77
CA LEU A 448 0.35 -6.85 21.94
C LEU A 448 -1.13 -7.23 21.87
N PHE A 449 -1.52 -8.07 20.92
CA PHE A 449 -2.89 -8.58 20.84
C PHE A 449 -3.28 -9.37 22.10
N GLY A 450 -2.40 -10.22 22.64
CA GLY A 450 -2.66 -11.04 23.83
C GLY A 450 -2.69 -10.23 25.13
N TRP A 451 -1.79 -9.25 25.28
CA TRP A 451 -1.65 -8.46 26.50
C TRP A 451 -2.51 -7.21 26.52
N TRP A 452 -2.41 -6.36 25.48
CA TRP A 452 -3.04 -5.05 25.41
C TRP A 452 -3.65 -4.76 24.01
N PRO A 453 -4.84 -5.32 23.70
CA PRO A 453 -5.51 -5.20 22.40
C PRO A 453 -5.72 -3.76 21.90
N ARG A 454 -5.87 -2.81 22.82
CA ARG A 454 -6.06 -1.39 22.51
C ARG A 454 -4.75 -0.74 22.03
N GLY A 455 -3.61 -1.27 22.48
CA GLY A 455 -2.27 -0.86 22.04
C GLY A 455 -1.82 -1.51 20.73
N PHE A 456 -2.67 -2.27 20.03
CA PHE A 456 -2.28 -2.95 18.78
C PHE A 456 -1.72 -1.99 17.71
N GLY A 457 -2.09 -0.71 17.74
CA GLY A 457 -1.49 0.32 16.88
C GLY A 457 0.03 0.42 17.00
N LEU A 458 0.62 0.03 18.15
CA LEU A 458 2.06 -0.01 18.36
C LEU A 458 2.76 -1.06 17.49
N ALA A 459 2.07 -2.13 17.06
CA ALA A 459 2.63 -3.09 16.11
C ALA A 459 2.89 -2.44 14.75
N TRP A 460 1.95 -1.61 14.28
CA TRP A 460 2.13 -0.82 13.06
C TRP A 460 3.18 0.27 13.22
N ALA A 461 3.30 0.89 14.40
CA ALA A 461 4.37 1.84 14.68
C ALA A 461 5.75 1.17 14.64
N GLY A 462 5.89 0.00 15.27
CA GLY A 462 7.11 -0.80 15.23
C GLY A 462 7.50 -1.21 13.81
N TYR A 463 6.52 -1.63 13.00
CA TYR A 463 6.71 -1.90 11.58
C TYR A 463 7.19 -0.67 10.79
N ALA A 464 6.56 0.49 11.00
CA ALA A 464 6.95 1.73 10.32
C ALA A 464 8.38 2.15 10.70
N VAL A 465 8.75 2.04 11.98
CA VAL A 465 10.11 2.32 12.46
C VAL A 465 11.12 1.34 11.88
N ALA A 466 10.84 0.03 11.93
CA ALA A 466 11.73 -0.99 11.37
C ALA A 466 11.92 -0.82 9.86
N THR A 467 10.85 -0.52 9.12
CA THR A 467 10.88 -0.25 7.68
C THR A 467 11.68 1.01 7.36
N PHE A 468 11.48 2.08 8.14
CA PHE A 468 12.25 3.33 7.99
C PHE A 468 13.75 3.08 8.21
N ILE A 469 14.10 2.37 9.27
CA ILE A 469 15.49 2.02 9.58
C ILE A 469 16.08 1.16 8.44
N ALA A 470 15.34 0.16 7.97
CA ALA A 470 15.81 -0.74 6.91
C ALA A 470 16.14 -0.01 5.59
N PHE A 471 15.31 0.94 5.16
CA PHE A 471 15.51 1.64 3.89
C PHE A 471 16.37 2.91 4.01
N LEU A 472 16.16 3.72 5.04
CA LEU A 472 16.81 5.03 5.16
C LEU A 472 17.97 5.02 6.15
N GLY A 473 18.01 4.08 7.10
CA GLY A 473 19.00 4.06 8.17
C GLY A 473 20.46 4.07 7.68
N PRO A 474 20.86 3.15 6.79
CA PRO A 474 22.20 3.15 6.21
C PRO A 474 22.52 4.44 5.44
N GLY A 475 21.58 4.94 4.63
CA GLY A 475 21.76 6.17 3.84
C GLY A 475 21.89 7.43 4.70
N LEU A 476 21.17 7.49 5.83
CA LEU A 476 21.25 8.55 6.84
C LEU A 476 22.46 8.39 7.77
N LYS A 477 23.25 7.32 7.63
CA LYS A 477 24.39 7.00 8.49
C LYS A 477 24.01 6.99 9.99
N LEU A 478 22.87 6.40 10.31
CA LEU A 478 22.43 6.27 11.70
C LEU A 478 23.44 5.43 12.51
N ALA A 479 23.53 5.70 13.81
CA ALA A 479 24.39 4.92 14.69
C ALA A 479 23.97 3.44 14.71
N GLN A 480 24.93 2.52 14.80
CA GLN A 480 24.69 1.07 14.67
C GLN A 480 23.60 0.57 15.62
N TRP A 481 23.60 1.03 16.88
CA TRP A 481 22.58 0.64 17.86
C TRP A 481 21.14 0.99 17.42
N VAL A 482 20.97 2.02 16.58
CA VAL A 482 19.67 2.38 16.00
C VAL A 482 19.32 1.42 14.86
N LEU A 483 20.30 1.05 14.03
CA LEU A 483 20.12 0.06 12.97
C LEU A 483 19.75 -1.31 13.54
N ASP A 484 20.36 -1.69 14.66
CA ASP A 484 20.15 -2.96 15.35
C ASP A 484 18.74 -3.08 15.97
N LEU A 485 17.98 -1.98 16.07
CA LEU A 485 16.57 -2.03 16.49
C LEU A 485 15.67 -2.68 15.44
N ALA A 486 16.07 -2.67 14.16
CA ALA A 486 15.33 -3.32 13.09
C ALA A 486 15.75 -4.80 13.01
N PRO A 487 14.81 -5.76 13.17
CA PRO A 487 15.13 -7.19 13.07
C PRO A 487 15.79 -7.58 11.74
N SER A 488 15.46 -6.87 10.66
CA SER A 488 16.04 -7.08 9.33
C SER A 488 17.55 -6.80 9.26
N THR A 489 18.09 -5.93 10.12
CA THR A 489 19.53 -5.61 10.12
C THR A 489 20.37 -6.83 10.50
N HIS A 490 19.86 -7.68 11.40
CA HIS A 490 20.51 -8.92 11.84
C HIS A 490 20.45 -10.05 10.80
N VAL A 491 19.73 -9.86 9.68
CA VAL A 491 19.73 -10.81 8.56
C VAL A 491 20.96 -10.58 7.66
N GLY A 492 21.57 -9.39 7.73
CA GLY A 492 22.58 -8.93 6.76
C GLY A 492 21.90 -8.35 5.53
N ASN A 493 22.16 -8.94 4.36
CA ASN A 493 21.60 -8.50 3.07
C ASN A 493 21.78 -9.58 1.98
N PRO A 494 21.27 -10.81 2.16
CA PRO A 494 21.41 -11.86 1.16
C PRO A 494 20.67 -11.52 -0.15
N PRO A 495 21.16 -12.00 -1.31
CA PRO A 495 22.35 -12.84 -1.49
C PRO A 495 23.67 -12.06 -1.56
N LEU A 496 23.64 -10.72 -1.44
CA LEU A 496 24.83 -9.88 -1.56
C LEU A 496 25.81 -10.06 -0.39
N GLY A 497 25.31 -10.10 0.84
CA GLY A 497 26.13 -10.36 2.03
C GLY A 497 25.90 -11.72 2.67
N THR A 498 26.72 -11.99 3.68
CA THR A 498 26.71 -13.25 4.42
C THR A 498 25.57 -13.27 5.43
N VAL A 499 24.86 -14.40 5.49
CA VAL A 499 23.85 -14.67 6.51
C VAL A 499 24.52 -15.46 7.63
N ASP A 500 24.53 -14.93 8.85
CA ASP A 500 24.99 -15.66 10.02
C ASP A 500 23.85 -16.55 10.58
N PRO A 501 24.02 -17.89 10.62
CA PRO A 501 23.04 -18.78 11.21
C PRO A 501 22.74 -18.48 12.69
N ALA A 502 23.71 -17.95 13.44
CA ALA A 502 23.54 -17.58 14.85
C ALA A 502 22.56 -16.42 15.01
N ASP A 503 22.64 -15.41 14.16
CA ASP A 503 21.74 -14.25 14.18
C ASP A 503 20.31 -14.67 13.80
N LEU A 504 20.17 -15.51 12.78
CA LEU A 504 18.86 -16.08 12.42
C LEU A 504 18.26 -16.91 13.56
N ALA A 505 19.08 -17.70 14.25
CA ALA A 505 18.65 -18.48 15.41
C ALA A 505 18.22 -17.56 16.58
N ALA A 506 18.96 -16.48 16.85
CA ALA A 506 18.60 -15.50 17.86
C ALA A 506 17.26 -14.82 17.55
N LEU A 507 17.05 -14.39 16.30
CA LEU A 507 15.77 -13.83 15.84
C LEU A 507 14.62 -14.84 16.02
N ALA A 508 14.84 -16.11 15.65
CA ALA A 508 13.84 -17.17 15.82
C ALA A 508 13.48 -17.38 17.31
N VAL A 509 14.46 -17.38 18.21
CA VAL A 509 14.23 -17.46 19.66
C VAL A 509 13.41 -16.27 20.15
N VAL A 510 13.74 -15.05 19.75
CA VAL A 510 12.96 -13.84 20.10
C VAL A 510 11.52 -13.95 19.60
N ALA A 511 11.31 -14.36 18.36
CA ALA A 511 9.98 -14.56 17.79
C ALA A 511 9.16 -15.60 18.58
N ILE A 512 9.78 -16.72 18.99
CA ILE A 512 9.15 -17.75 19.82
C ILE A 512 8.77 -17.18 21.19
N VAL A 513 9.68 -16.46 21.86
CA VAL A 513 9.42 -15.86 23.18
C VAL A 513 8.23 -14.89 23.12
N LEU A 514 8.21 -14.00 22.13
CA LEU A 514 7.12 -13.04 21.93
C LEU A 514 5.79 -13.76 21.62
N THR A 515 5.83 -14.80 20.79
CA THR A 515 4.65 -15.62 20.48
C THR A 515 4.12 -16.27 21.75
N VAL A 516 4.97 -16.94 22.53
CA VAL A 516 4.59 -17.59 23.80
C VAL A 516 4.01 -16.55 24.77
N ALA A 517 4.60 -15.37 24.89
CA ALA A 517 4.07 -14.28 25.70
C ALA A 517 2.65 -13.88 25.26
N GLY A 518 2.39 -13.78 23.95
CA GLY A 518 1.06 -13.55 23.40
C GLY A 518 0.05 -14.64 23.76
N PHE A 519 0.44 -15.91 23.69
CA PHE A 519 -0.43 -17.03 24.11
C PHE A 519 -0.74 -17.01 25.61
N VAL A 520 0.29 -16.80 26.45
CA VAL A 520 0.13 -16.78 27.91
C VAL A 520 -0.77 -15.63 28.34
N THR A 521 -0.53 -14.43 27.80
CA THR A 521 -1.32 -13.24 28.14
C THR A 521 -2.76 -13.35 27.64
N PHE A 522 -2.99 -13.84 26.41
CA PHE A 522 -4.34 -14.06 25.89
C PHE A 522 -5.14 -15.09 26.70
N ARG A 523 -4.48 -16.14 27.21
CA ARG A 523 -5.14 -17.14 28.07
C ARG A 523 -5.62 -16.55 29.39
N ARG A 524 -4.84 -15.63 29.98
CA ARG A 524 -5.10 -15.05 31.30
C ARG A 524 -6.03 -13.83 31.27
N ARG A 525 -6.15 -13.13 30.14
CA ARG A 525 -6.95 -11.92 30.01
C ARG A 525 -8.43 -12.21 29.80
N ASP A 526 -9.32 -11.36 30.29
CA ASP A 526 -10.73 -11.38 29.91
C ASP A 526 -10.95 -11.11 28.41
N VAL A 527 -11.99 -11.74 27.87
CA VAL A 527 -12.44 -11.62 26.47
C VAL A 527 -13.96 -11.40 26.49
N PRO A 528 -14.47 -10.27 26.01
CA PRO A 528 -13.75 -9.19 25.32
C PRO A 528 -13.08 -8.21 26.29
N ARG A 529 -11.98 -7.61 25.85
CA ARG A 529 -11.45 -6.37 26.47
C ARG A 529 -11.63 -5.22 25.47
N SER A 530 -12.74 -4.48 25.61
CA SER A 530 -13.28 -3.54 24.61
C SER A 530 -12.38 -2.35 24.33
#